data_AF-A0A925JE33-F1
#
_entry.id   AF-A0A925JE33-F1
#
_cell.length_a   1.000
_cell.length_b   1.000
_cell.length_c   1.000
_cell.angle_alpha   90.00
_cell.angle_beta   90.00
_cell.angle_gamma   90.00
#
_symmetry.space_group_name_H-M   'P 1'
#
loop_
_entity.id
_entity.type
_entity.pdbx_description
1 polymer ?
#
loop_
_entity_poly.entity_id
_entity_poly.type
_entity_poly.pdbx_seq_one_letter_code
_entity_poly.pdbx_strand_id
1 'polypeptide(L)'
;MQFKKTILSWIIFIVPALGFSQSTSLPLQSKHQQLLERLSIMHPGDTGFNFSTAKPRTRKEYALGIAKLDSLAEAGDPLAGRLSKVDRYMMKNYLMNNSEWFEGDKSSFQ
;
A
#
# COMPACT_ATOMS: atom_id res chain seq x y z
N MET A 1 41.21 28.06 4.14
CA MET A 1 40.71 27.09 5.14
C MET A 1 39.23 27.24 5.51
N GLN A 2 38.62 28.43 5.38
CA GLN A 2 37.21 28.65 5.76
C GLN A 2 36.19 27.94 4.84
N PHE A 3 36.37 27.99 3.51
CA PHE A 3 35.45 27.36 2.55
C PHE A 3 35.19 25.86 2.79
N LYS A 4 36.22 25.08 3.12
CA LYS A 4 36.08 23.64 3.40
C LYS A 4 35.25 23.37 4.66
N LYS A 5 35.34 24.25 5.67
CA LYS A 5 34.56 24.14 6.91
C LYS A 5 33.09 24.50 6.70
N THR A 6 32.82 25.50 5.85
CA THR A 6 31.45 25.91 5.55
C THR A 6 30.70 24.82 4.77
N ILE A 7 31.34 24.21 3.76
CA ILE A 7 30.74 23.13 2.94
C ILE A 7 30.24 21.97 3.80
N LEU A 8 31.03 21.52 4.77
CA LEU A 8 30.64 20.43 5.67
C LEU A 8 29.39 20.79 6.49
N SER A 9 29.29 22.06 6.92
CA SER A 9 28.13 22.53 7.68
C SER A 9 26.86 22.58 6.83
N TRP A 10 26.95 22.97 5.56
CA TRP A 10 25.81 22.98 4.64
C TRP A 10 25.28 21.58 4.35
N ILE A 11 26.16 20.57 4.23
CA ILE A 11 25.75 19.18 4.01
C ILE A 11 24.86 18.69 5.16
N ILE A 12 25.19 19.03 6.40
CA ILE A 12 24.40 18.62 7.59
C ILE A 12 22.97 19.18 7.54
N PHE A 13 22.76 20.36 6.95
CA PHE A 13 21.42 20.96 6.81
C PHE A 13 20.65 20.46 5.59
N ILE A 14 21.34 20.01 4.52
CA ILE A 14 20.70 19.51 3.29
C ILE A 14 20.31 18.03 3.41
N VAL A 15 21.10 17.22 4.12
CA VAL A 15 20.87 15.77 4.24
C VAL A 15 19.49 15.38 4.81
N PRO A 16 18.95 16.05 5.85
CA PRO A 16 17.61 15.74 6.34
C PRO A 16 16.50 16.00 5.33
N ALA A 17 16.67 16.99 4.43
CA ALA A 17 15.71 17.30 3.38
C ALA A 17 15.68 16.25 2.26
N LEU A 18 16.73 15.42 2.15
CA LEU A 18 16.80 14.29 1.25
C LEU A 18 16.29 12.99 1.90
N GLY A 19 15.90 13.04 3.18
CA GLY A 19 15.32 11.91 3.89
C GLY A 19 13.94 11.57 3.35
N PHE A 20 13.83 10.45 2.64
CA PHE A 20 12.53 9.91 2.22
C PHE A 20 11.73 9.44 3.45
N SER A 21 10.46 9.85 3.49
CA SER A 21 9.52 9.59 4.58
C SER A 21 9.20 8.10 4.76
N GLN A 22 8.98 7.73 6.02
CA GLN A 22 8.68 6.41 6.52
C GLN A 22 7.40 5.83 5.90
N SER A 23 7.46 4.60 5.38
CA SER A 23 6.26 3.81 5.07
C SER A 23 5.44 3.61 6.35
N THR A 24 4.25 4.21 6.43
CA THR A 24 3.41 4.08 7.62
C THR A 24 2.82 2.68 7.70
N SER A 25 3.07 1.98 8.81
CA SER A 25 2.39 0.74 9.16
C SER A 25 0.89 0.98 9.33
N LEU A 26 0.06 0.01 8.96
CA LEU A 26 -1.36 0.10 9.28
C LEU A 26 -1.55 0.06 10.80
N PRO A 27 -2.32 1.01 11.36
CA PRO A 27 -2.68 0.94 12.77
C PRO A 27 -3.51 -0.31 13.01
N LEU A 28 -3.24 -0.97 14.14
CA LEU A 28 -4.05 -2.07 14.63
C LEU A 28 -5.48 -1.55 14.87
N GLN A 29 -6.49 -2.28 14.42
CA GLN A 29 -7.92 -1.93 14.42
C GLN A 29 -8.37 -0.89 13.37
N SER A 30 -7.61 -0.69 12.29
CA SER A 30 -8.10 0.13 11.17
C SER A 30 -9.36 -0.50 10.52
N LYS A 31 -10.27 0.33 9.99
CA LYS A 31 -11.48 -0.12 9.26
C LYS A 31 -11.18 -1.15 8.16
N HIS A 32 -10.00 -1.05 7.57
CA HIS A 32 -9.56 -1.90 6.47
C HIS A 32 -8.98 -3.24 6.93
N GLN A 33 -8.72 -3.42 8.23
CA GLN A 33 -8.15 -4.67 8.75
C GLN A 33 -9.06 -5.88 8.48
N GLN A 34 -10.38 -5.72 8.63
CA GLN A 34 -11.35 -6.78 8.34
C GLN A 34 -11.30 -7.21 6.86
N LEU A 35 -11.19 -6.25 5.94
CA LEU A 35 -11.01 -6.53 4.51
C LEU A 35 -9.72 -7.34 4.29
N LEU A 36 -8.61 -6.88 4.86
CA LEU A 36 -7.29 -7.49 4.68
C LEU A 36 -7.25 -8.91 5.22
N GLU A 37 -7.86 -9.15 6.38
CA GLU A 37 -7.97 -10.48 6.98
C GLU A 37 -8.81 -11.40 6.08
N ARG A 38 -9.95 -10.93 5.59
CA ARG A 38 -10.78 -11.70 4.66
C ARG A 38 -10.06 -12.01 3.34
N LEU A 39 -9.35 -11.04 2.77
CA LEU A 39 -8.54 -11.25 1.56
C LEU A 39 -7.43 -12.28 1.79
N SER A 40 -6.78 -12.28 2.96
CA SER A 40 -5.76 -13.27 3.30
C SER A 40 -6.31 -14.70 3.39
N ILE A 41 -7.56 -14.86 3.87
CA ILE A 41 -8.24 -16.16 3.93
C ILE A 41 -8.71 -16.61 2.53
N MET A 42 -9.19 -15.68 1.70
CA MET A 42 -9.69 -15.99 0.35
C MET A 42 -8.57 -16.25 -0.66
N HIS A 43 -7.41 -15.63 -0.47
CA HIS A 43 -6.25 -15.73 -1.36
C HIS A 43 -5.02 -16.29 -0.63
N PRO A 44 -5.10 -17.52 -0.09
CA PRO A 44 -4.02 -18.12 0.70
C PRO A 44 -2.80 -18.52 -0.15
N GLY A 45 -2.82 -18.32 -1.48
CA GLY A 45 -1.69 -18.61 -2.37
C GLY A 45 -1.04 -17.37 -2.98
N ASP A 46 -1.64 -16.18 -2.85
CA ASP A 46 -1.08 -14.96 -3.43
C ASP A 46 -0.05 -14.36 -2.47
N THR A 47 1.19 -14.17 -2.92
CA THR A 47 2.27 -13.57 -2.10
C THR A 47 1.96 -12.14 -1.65
N GLY A 48 1.01 -11.47 -2.31
CA GLY A 48 0.47 -10.18 -1.87
C GLY A 48 -0.46 -10.26 -0.66
N PHE A 49 -1.00 -11.45 -0.33
CA PHE A 49 -1.99 -11.69 0.73
C PHE A 49 -1.67 -12.86 1.68
N ASN A 50 -0.70 -13.71 1.33
CA ASN A 50 -0.27 -14.87 2.10
C ASN A 50 0.87 -14.47 3.05
N PHE A 51 0.50 -14.18 4.29
CA PHE A 51 1.29 -13.40 5.25
C PHE A 51 1.74 -14.20 6.49
N SER A 52 2.26 -15.41 6.32
CA SER A 52 2.56 -16.31 7.45
C SER A 52 3.73 -15.87 8.36
N THR A 53 4.34 -14.68 8.23
CA THR A 53 5.58 -14.42 9.01
C THR A 53 5.83 -13.01 9.60
N ALA A 54 5.11 -11.92 9.26
CA ALA A 54 5.33 -10.64 9.98
C ALA A 54 4.14 -9.66 9.91
N LYS A 55 3.51 -9.39 11.05
CA LYS A 55 2.63 -8.23 11.32
C LYS A 55 3.39 -7.30 12.29
N PRO A 56 3.27 -5.96 12.22
CA PRO A 56 2.41 -5.15 11.34
C PRO A 56 3.02 -4.87 9.97
N ARG A 57 2.17 -4.72 8.96
CA ARG A 57 2.54 -4.50 7.54
C ARG A 57 2.34 -3.04 7.13
N THR A 58 3.04 -2.63 6.09
CA THR A 58 2.98 -1.24 5.60
C THR A 58 1.75 -1.00 4.74
N ARG A 59 1.20 0.22 4.76
CA ARG A 59 0.11 0.63 3.86
C ARG A 59 0.45 0.36 2.38
N LYS A 60 1.72 0.61 2.02
CA LYS A 60 2.24 0.41 0.66
C LYS A 60 2.07 -1.03 0.17
N GLU A 61 2.51 -2.02 0.95
CA GLU A 61 2.45 -3.43 0.53
C GLU A 61 1.03 -3.90 0.27
N TYR A 62 0.08 -3.47 1.11
CA TYR A 62 -1.32 -3.80 0.92
C TYR A 62 -1.96 -3.06 -0.25
N ALA A 63 -1.62 -1.78 -0.46
CA ALA A 63 -2.09 -1.03 -1.60
C ALA A 63 -1.67 -1.71 -2.91
N LEU A 64 -0.43 -2.18 -3.00
CA LEU A 64 0.07 -2.93 -4.15
C LEU A 64 -0.64 -4.29 -4.32
N GLY A 65 -0.87 -5.03 -3.24
CA GLY A 65 -1.61 -6.29 -3.29
C GLY A 65 -3.06 -6.11 -3.74
N ILE A 66 -3.77 -5.12 -3.20
CA ILE A 66 -5.15 -4.80 -3.57
C ILE A 66 -5.22 -4.30 -5.01
N ALA A 67 -4.29 -3.44 -5.45
CA ALA A 67 -4.23 -2.97 -6.83
C ALA A 67 -4.06 -4.13 -7.82
N LYS A 68 -3.16 -5.07 -7.51
CA LYS A 68 -2.98 -6.29 -8.31
C LYS A 68 -4.26 -7.10 -8.39
N LEU A 69 -4.96 -7.28 -7.27
CA LEU A 69 -6.21 -8.03 -7.22
C LEU A 69 -7.34 -7.33 -8.00
N ASP A 70 -7.38 -6.00 -7.96
CA ASP A 70 -8.32 -5.18 -8.73
C ASP A 70 -8.07 -5.34 -10.25
N SER A 71 -6.81 -5.29 -10.69
CA SER A 71 -6.44 -5.55 -12.08
C SER A 71 -6.79 -6.99 -12.53
N LEU A 72 -6.61 -7.98 -11.66
CA LEU A 72 -7.05 -9.36 -11.94
C LEU A 72 -8.58 -9.49 -12.03
N ALA A 73 -9.32 -8.71 -11.23
CA ALA A 73 -10.77 -8.65 -11.29
C ALA A 73 -11.26 -8.08 -12.63
N GLU A 74 -10.62 -7.01 -13.11
CA GLU A 74 -10.90 -6.41 -14.43
C GLU A 74 -10.55 -7.36 -15.57
N ALA A 75 -9.47 -8.13 -15.44
CA ALA A 75 -9.06 -9.15 -16.41
C ALA A 75 -9.98 -10.40 -16.43
N GLY A 76 -10.97 -10.49 -15.52
CA GLY A 76 -11.90 -11.61 -15.45
C GLY A 76 -11.31 -12.88 -14.82
N ASP A 77 -10.25 -12.76 -14.01
CA ASP A 77 -9.62 -13.91 -13.36
C ASP A 77 -10.61 -14.59 -12.38
N PRO A 78 -10.82 -15.92 -12.47
CA PRO A 78 -11.68 -16.67 -11.54
C PRO A 78 -11.30 -16.53 -10.06
N LEU A 79 -10.03 -16.26 -9.75
CA LEU A 79 -9.55 -15.97 -8.40
C LEU A 79 -10.15 -14.67 -7.85
N ALA A 80 -10.22 -13.63 -8.68
CA ALA A 80 -10.82 -12.35 -8.33
C ALA A 80 -12.37 -12.38 -8.41
N GLY A 81 -12.94 -13.32 -9.16
CA GLY A 81 -14.39 -13.54 -9.26
C GLY A 81 -15.10 -13.88 -7.95
N ARG A 82 -14.35 -14.27 -6.91
CA ARG A 82 -14.89 -14.61 -5.57
C ARG A 82 -15.16 -13.39 -4.68
N LEU A 83 -14.76 -12.19 -5.10
CA LEU A 83 -14.95 -10.97 -4.33
C LEU A 83 -16.43 -10.57 -4.27
N SER A 84 -16.93 -10.32 -3.06
CA SER A 84 -18.28 -9.79 -2.90
C SER A 84 -18.36 -8.33 -3.37
N LYS A 85 -19.58 -7.83 -3.61
CA LYS A 85 -19.80 -6.41 -3.92
C LYS A 85 -19.25 -5.49 -2.82
N VAL A 86 -19.33 -5.92 -1.56
CA VAL A 86 -18.81 -5.18 -0.41
C VAL A 86 -17.28 -5.16 -0.42
N ASP A 87 -16.64 -6.30 -0.72
CA ASP A 87 -15.18 -6.37 -0.78
C ASP A 87 -14.63 -5.46 -1.89
N ARG A 88 -15.25 -5.47 -3.08
CA ARG A 88 -14.91 -4.54 -4.17
C ARG A 88 -15.01 -3.07 -3.76
N TYR A 89 -16.10 -2.70 -3.08
CA TYR A 89 -16.26 -1.33 -2.57
C TYR A 89 -15.18 -0.97 -1.54
N MET A 90 -14.89 -1.88 -0.60
CA MET A 90 -13.88 -1.65 0.43
C MET A 90 -12.46 -1.57 -0.17
N MET A 91 -12.13 -2.41 -1.14
CA MET A 91 -10.85 -2.34 -1.88
C MET A 91 -10.71 -1.01 -2.61
N LYS A 92 -11.74 -0.59 -3.35
CA LYS A 92 -11.76 0.72 -4.03
C LYS A 92 -11.57 1.86 -3.02
N ASN A 93 -12.30 1.84 -1.92
CA ASN A 93 -12.14 2.83 -0.85
C ASN A 93 -10.74 2.77 -0.22
N TYR A 94 -10.13 1.59 -0.10
CA TYR A 94 -8.74 1.45 0.36
C TYR A 94 -7.76 2.09 -0.62
N LEU A 95 -7.87 1.81 -1.91
CA LEU A 95 -7.02 2.39 -2.96
C LEU A 95 -7.17 3.90 -3.07
N MET A 96 -8.39 4.42 -2.93
CA MET A 96 -8.66 5.86 -2.88
C MET A 96 -7.93 6.54 -1.71
N ASN A 97 -7.94 5.91 -0.53
CA ASN A 97 -7.23 6.39 0.66
C ASN A 97 -5.70 6.19 0.60
N ASN A 98 -5.20 5.41 -0.35
CA ASN A 98 -3.78 5.11 -0.55
C ASN A 98 -3.39 5.35 -2.01
N SER A 99 -3.97 6.41 -2.61
CA SER A 99 -3.85 6.69 -4.04
C SER A 99 -2.43 7.05 -4.46
N GLU A 100 -1.55 7.35 -3.50
CA GLU A 100 -0.11 7.55 -3.72
C GLU A 100 0.62 6.28 -4.17
N TRP A 101 0.06 5.10 -3.92
CA TRP A 101 0.63 3.81 -4.31
C TRP A 101 -0.12 3.10 -5.44
N PHE A 102 -1.23 3.70 -5.90
CA PHE A 102 -2.01 3.15 -7.01
C PHE A 102 -1.54 3.77 -8.34
N GLU A 103 -1.21 2.92 -9.30
CA GLU A 103 -0.71 3.33 -10.63
C GLU A 103 -1.75 3.16 -11.74
N GLY A 104 -2.91 2.56 -11.44
CA GLY A 104 -4.01 2.36 -12.39
C GLY A 104 -4.89 3.59 -12.61
N ASP A 105 -6.03 3.39 -13.27
CA ASP A 105 -6.98 4.46 -13.56
C ASP A 105 -7.64 5.01 -12.29
N LYS A 106 -7.38 6.29 -11.98
CA LYS A 106 -7.93 7.01 -10.82
C LYS A 106 -9.22 7.76 -11.13
N SER A 107 -9.74 7.68 -12.36
CA SER A 107 -10.97 8.37 -12.76
C SER A 107 -12.14 8.08 -11.81
N SER A 108 -12.17 6.86 -11.29
CA SER A 108 -13.24 6.37 -10.42
C SER A 108 -13.13 6.81 -8.96
N PHE A 109 -12.06 7.53 -8.57
CA PHE A 109 -11.79 7.99 -7.19
C PHE A 109 -12.33 9.40 -6.90
N GLN A 110 -13.00 10.02 -7.86
CA GLN A 110 -13.65 11.33 -7.71
C GLN A 110 -15.01 11.24 -7.01
#